data_AF-A0A1W1YGU6-F1
#
_entry.id   AF-A0A1W1YGU6-F1
#
_cell.length_a   1.000
_cell.length_b   1.000
_cell.length_c   1.000
_cell.angle_alpha   90.00
_cell.angle_beta   90.00
_cell.angle_gamma   90.00
#
_symmetry.space_group_name_H-M   'P 1'
#
loop_
_entity.id
_entity.type
_entity.pdbx_description
1 polymer ?
#
loop_
_entity_poly.entity_id
_entity_poly.type
_entity_poly.pdbx_seq_one_letter_code
_entity_poly.pdbx_strand_id
1 'polypeptide(L)' 'MPKNRQTFHDPLDELPPVMIEILKGDMLRFTQIDRDGRTNVVTFSDRLAVRRGVFDAAPAGTEGLRAEA' A
#
# COMPACT_ATOMS: atom_id res chain seq x y z
N MET A 1 8.01 3.56 15.51
CA MET A 1 7.16 2.97 14.45
C MET A 1 5.72 2.88 14.96
N PRO A 2 4.69 3.09 14.12
CA PRO A 2 3.30 2.84 14.52
C PRO A 2 3.17 1.38 14.95
N LYS A 3 2.52 1.11 16.10
CA LYS A 3 2.38 -0.26 16.63
C LYS A 3 1.56 -1.18 15.72
N ASN A 4 0.83 -0.61 14.77
CA ASN A 4 -0.06 -1.31 13.84
C ASN A 4 0.53 -1.44 12.43
N ARG A 5 1.83 -1.19 12.24
CA ARG A 5 2.49 -1.21 10.94
C ARG A 5 3.82 -1.95 11.01
N GLN A 6 4.03 -2.88 10.09
CA GLN A 6 5.27 -3.63 9.96
C GLN A 6 5.63 -3.84 8.50
N THR A 7 6.93 -3.75 8.19
CA THR A 7 7.46 -4.04 6.86
C THR A 7 8.11 -5.42 6.88
N PHE A 8 7.80 -6.23 5.89
CA PHE A 8 8.36 -7.55 5.66
C PHE A 8 9.21 -7.51 4.40
N HIS A 9 10.42 -8.05 4.55
CA HIS A 9 11.37 -8.20 3.46
C HIS A 9 11.38 -9.66 3.05
N ASP A 10 11.42 -9.90 1.75
CA ASP A 10 11.71 -11.23 1.24
C ASP A 10 13.16 -11.59 1.61
N PRO A 11 13.42 -12.72 2.30
CA PRO A 11 14.78 -13.11 2.68
C PRO A 11 15.73 -13.28 1.50
N LEU A 12 15.20 -13.56 0.32
CA LEU A 12 15.96 -13.74 -0.92
C LEU A 12 16.06 -12.46 -1.76
N ASP A 13 15.41 -11.37 -1.35
CA ASP A 13 15.35 -10.10 -2.08
C ASP A 13 14.83 -10.22 -3.53
N GLU A 14 14.04 -11.25 -3.83
CA GLU A 14 13.42 -11.46 -5.14
C GLU A 14 12.18 -10.59 -5.30
N LEU A 15 11.47 -10.34 -4.20
CA LEU A 15 10.24 -9.56 -4.15
C LEU A 15 10.43 -8.22 -3.42
N PRO A 16 9.83 -7.13 -3.93
CA PRO A 16 9.83 -5.86 -3.21
C PRO A 16 9.22 -5.97 -1.81
N PRO A 17 9.72 -5.18 -0.83
CA PRO A 17 9.20 -5.22 0.54
C PRO A 17 7.70 -4.95 0.59
N VAL A 18 7.00 -5.70 1.44
CA VAL A 18 5.57 -5.51 1.69
C VAL A 18 5.37 -4.87 3.05
N MET A 19 4.61 -3.77 3.07
CA MET A 19 4.18 -3.11 4.28
C MET A 19 2.78 -3.61 4.65
N ILE A 20 2.63 -4.11 5.88
CA ILE A 20 1.37 -4.59 6.43
C ILE A 20 0.91 -3.59 7.49
N GLU A 21 -0.33 -3.13 7.35
CA GLU A 21 -0.99 -2.22 8.28
C GLU A 21 -2.30 -2.83 8.80
N ILE A 22 -2.46 -2.87 10.12
CA ILE A 22 -3.73 -3.21 10.78
C ILE A 22 -4.55 -1.93 10.91
N LEU A 23 -5.66 -1.89 10.17
CA LEU A 23 -6.63 -0.80 10.17
C LEU A 23 -7.79 -1.14 11.12
N LYS A 24 -8.67 -0.16 11.36
CA LYS A 24 -9.87 -0.36 12.19
C LYS A 24 -10.78 -1.44 11.59
N GLY A 25 -11.41 -2.24 12.46
CA GLY A 25 -12.37 -3.28 12.05
C GLY A 25 -11.70 -4.53 11.47
N ASP A 26 -10.56 -4.93 12.04
CA ASP A 26 -9.80 -6.14 11.68
C ASP A 26 -9.43 -6.20 10.19
N MET A 27 -9.15 -5.04 9.61
CA MET A 27 -8.81 -4.89 8.21
C MET A 27 -7.29 -4.84 8.05
N LEU A 28 -6.76 -5.70 7.20
CA LEU A 28 -5.34 -5.71 6.85
C LEU A 28 -5.15 -5.00 5.52
N ARG A 29 -4.21 -4.06 5.48
CA ARG A 29 -3.74 -3.44 4.25
C ARG A 29 -2.32 -3.90 3.98
N PHE A 30 -2.10 -4.38 2.76
CA PHE A 30 -0.81 -4.75 2.22
C PHE A 30 -0.45 -3.73 1.16
N THR A 31 0.69 -3.08 1.31
CA THR A 31 1.20 -2.07 0.39
C THR A 31 2.57 -2.52 -0.10
N GLN A 32 2.75 -2.58 -1.41
CA GLN A 32 4.00 -2.93 -2.05
C GLN A 32 4.32 -1.92 -3.14
N ILE A 33 5.56 -1.45 -3.19
CA ILE A 33 6.04 -0.61 -4.29
C ILE A 33 6.83 -1.52 -5.21
N ASP A 34 6.41 -1.66 -6.47
CA ASP A 34 7.14 -2.48 -7.44
C ASP A 34 8.39 -1.77 -7.98
N ARG A 35 9.14 -2.48 -8.84
CA ARG A 35 10.39 -1.96 -9.43
C ARG A 35 10.17 -0.74 -10.32
N ASP A 36 8.98 -0.58 -10.86
CA ASP A 36 8.58 0.57 -11.69
C ASP A 36 8.06 1.74 -10.83
N GLY A 37 8.10 1.59 -9.50
CA GLY A 37 7.61 2.57 -8.55
C GLY A 37 6.10 2.55 -8.35
N ARG A 38 5.35 1.61 -8.96
CA ARG A 38 3.89 1.58 -8.81
C ARG A 38 3.51 1.03 -7.44
N THR A 39 2.47 1.62 -6.86
CA THR A 39 1.99 1.23 -5.53
C THR A 39 0.84 0.24 -5.68
N ASN A 40 1.10 -1.01 -5.30
CA ASN A 40 0.11 -2.07 -5.24
C ASN A 40 -0.48 -2.13 -3.83
N VAL A 41 -1.81 -2.01 -3.71
CA VAL A 41 -2.51 -2.03 -2.42
C VAL A 41 -3.57 -3.12 -2.42
N VAL A 42 -3.44 -4.07 -1.51
CA VAL A 42 -4.46 -5.10 -1.26
C VAL A 42 -5.06 -4.86 0.12
N THR A 43 -6.38 -4.87 0.19
CA THR A 43 -7.10 -4.78 1.47
C THR A 43 -7.88 -6.07 1.71
N PHE A 44 -7.64 -6.69 2.86
CA PHE A 44 -8.30 -7.88 3.33
C PHE A 44 -9.16 -7.55 4.55
N SER A 45 -10.39 -8.05 4.59
CA SER A 45 -11.18 -8.12 5.82
C SER A 45 -12.11 -9.33 5.75
N ASP A 46 -12.45 -9.89 6.91
CA ASP A 46 -13.41 -11.01 6.97
C ASP A 46 -14.82 -10.61 6.50
N ARG A 47 -15.12 -9.30 6.48
CA ARG A 47 -16.43 -8.75 6.10
C ARG A 47 -16.54 -8.35 4.63
N LEU A 48 -15.42 -8.16 3.94
CA LEU A 48 -15.37 -7.70 2.56
C LEU A 48 -14.43 -8.63 1.78
N ALA A 49 -14.93 -9.27 0.73
CA ALA A 49 -14.10 -10.03 -0.21
C ALA A 49 -12.86 -9.22 -0.62
N VAL A 50 -11.72 -9.90 -0.83
CA VAL A 50 -10.42 -9.30 -1.13
C VAL A 50 -10.55 -8.20 -2.21
N ARG A 51 -10.19 -6.96 -1.86
CA ARG A 51 -10.19 -5.83 -2.80
C ARG A 51 -8.76 -5.53 -3.21
N ARG A 52 -8.43 -5.74 -4.50
CA ARG A 52 -7.16 -5.34 -5.10
C ARG A 52 -7.31 -3.93 -5.71
N GLY A 53 -6.43 -3.01 -5.33
CA GLY A 53 -6.27 -1.71 -5.95
C GLY A 53 -4.84 -1.52 -6.45
N VAL A 54 -4.68 -0.86 -7.59
CA VAL A 54 -3.38 -0.37 -8.08
C VAL A 54 -3.47 1.15 -8.04
N PHE A 55 -2.52 1.79 -7.36
CA PHE A 55 -2.36 3.23 -7.37
C PHE A 55 -1.09 3.54 -8.14
N ASP A 56 -1.23 4.26 -9.25
CA ASP A 56 -0.07 4.78 -9.96
C ASP A 56 0.64 5.76 -9.02
N ALA A 57 1.96 5.61 -8.88
CA ALA A 57 2.75 6.63 -8.21
C ALA A 57 2.57 7.92 -8.98
N ALA A 58 2.08 8.96 -8.29
CA ALA A 58 2.06 10.30 -8.85
C ALA A 58 3.49 10.61 -9.35
N PRO A 59 3.67 11.01 -10.63
CA PRO A 59 4.97 11.41 -11.09
C PRO A 59 5.47 12.52 -10.18
N ALA A 60 6.67 12.34 -9.62
CA ALA A 60 7.35 13.34 -8.82
C ALA A 60 7.55 14.59 -9.68
N GLY A 61 6.59 15.52 -9.63
CA GLY A 61 6.58 16.68 -10.51
C GLY A 61 5.24 17.39 -10.70
N THR A 62 4.26 17.25 -9.80
CA THR A 62 3.05 18.11 -9.86
C THR A 62 2.87 18.85 -8.53
N GLU A 63 3.69 19.88 -8.32
CA GLU A 63 3.22 21.02 -7.55
C GLU A 63 2.01 21.61 -8.31
N GLY A 64 0.88 21.76 -7.61
CA GLY A 64 -0.22 22.59 -8.04
C GLY A 64 -1.33 21.86 -8.80
N LEU A 65 -2.18 21.12 -8.08
CA LEU A 65 -3.59 21.02 -8.43
C LEU A 65 -4.42 21.41 -7.21
N ARG A 66 -4.73 22.72 -7.18
CA ARG A 66 -5.86 23.31 -6.45
C ARG A 66 -7.12 22.51 -6.76
N ALA A 67 -7.79 22.04 -5.72
CA ALA A 67 -9.20 21.69 -5.79
C ALA A 67 -9.92 22.45 -4.66
N GLU A 68 -10.40 23.64 -4.99
CA GLU A 68 -11.58 24.22 -4.33
C GLU A 68 -12.56 24.63 -5.43
N ALA A 69 -13.71 23.96 -5.44
CA ALA A 69 -15.03 24.49 -5.75
C ALA A 69 -16.06 23.55 -5.11
#